data_AF-A0A9E3XB44-F1
#
_entry.id   AF-A0A9E3XB44-F1
#
_cell.length_a   1.000
_cell.length_b   1.000
_cell.length_c   1.000
_cell.angle_alpha   90.00
_cell.angle_beta   90.00
_cell.angle_gamma   90.00
#
_symmetry.space_group_name_H-M   'P 1'
#
loop_
_entity.id
_entity.type
_entity.pdbx_description
1 polymer ?
#
loop_
_entity_poly.entity_id
_entity_poly.type
_entity_poly.pdbx_seq_one_letter_code
_entity_poly.pdbx_strand_id
1 'polypeptide(L)'
;RRSGSIVNIASLAGKHGFKTGTGYAATKFALRGFAQSLMLELREHDIRVITVFPGSVHTRMIGRNPHAPRSETMLQAEDVAHAVFAAVSVDSRAMMSEIDIRPSNPKRG
;
A
#
# COMPACT_ATOMS: atom_id res chain seq x y z
N ARG A 1 10.25 0.74 25.93
CA ARG A 1 8.91 1.22 25.53
C ARG A 1 8.23 0.09 24.76
N ARG A 2 6.93 -0.16 24.97
CA ARG A 2 6.15 -1.19 24.23
C ARG A 2 5.22 -0.49 23.24
N SER A 3 5.79 0.17 22.22
CA SER A 3 5.03 0.87 21.18
C SER A 3 5.76 0.75 19.84
N GLY A 4 5.05 0.91 18.73
CA GLY A 4 5.65 0.72 17.41
C GLY A 4 4.69 0.94 16.24
N SER A 5 5.17 0.63 15.04
CA SER A 5 4.35 0.67 13.82
C SER A 5 4.66 -0.51 12.92
N ILE A 6 3.62 -1.19 12.46
CA ILE A 6 3.68 -2.25 11.46
C ILE A 6 3.17 -1.64 10.15
N VAL A 7 3.97 -1.71 9.09
CA VAL A 7 3.62 -1.16 7.78
C VAL A 7 3.49 -2.30 6.77
N ASN A 8 2.27 -2.52 6.28
CA ASN A 8 1.99 -3.48 5.22
C ASN A 8 1.98 -2.79 3.85
N ILE A 9 2.71 -3.35 2.89
CA ILE A 9 2.67 -2.89 1.49
C ILE A 9 1.68 -3.78 0.71
N ALA A 10 0.44 -3.29 0.60
CA ALA A 10 -0.63 -3.93 -0.14
C ALA A 10 -0.57 -3.55 -1.63
N SER A 11 -1.69 -3.11 -2.20
CA SER A 11 -1.86 -2.63 -3.57
C SER A 11 -3.31 -2.16 -3.70
N LEU A 12 -3.63 -1.25 -4.61
CA LEU A 12 -5.02 -0.96 -4.97
C LEU A 12 -5.81 -2.21 -5.37
N ALA A 13 -5.13 -3.27 -5.82
CA ALA A 13 -5.69 -4.60 -6.04
C ALA A 13 -6.30 -5.27 -4.79
N GLY A 14 -5.96 -4.80 -3.58
CA GLY A 14 -6.56 -5.24 -2.31
C GLY A 14 -7.87 -4.54 -1.97
N LYS A 15 -8.31 -3.60 -2.82
CA LYS A 15 -9.59 -2.89 -2.72
C LYS A 15 -10.46 -3.09 -3.96
N HIS A 16 -9.85 -3.38 -5.10
CA HIS A 16 -10.54 -3.58 -6.38
C HIS A 16 -9.96 -4.77 -7.13
N GLY A 17 -10.82 -5.63 -7.66
CA GLY A 17 -10.39 -6.67 -8.60
C GLY A 17 -10.05 -6.10 -9.98
N PHE A 18 -9.26 -6.84 -10.75
CA PHE A 18 -8.96 -6.51 -12.16
C PHE A 18 -8.80 -7.79 -12.97
N LYS A 19 -9.08 -7.70 -14.28
CA LYS A 19 -8.89 -8.82 -15.24
C LYS A 19 -7.43 -9.30 -15.20
N THR A 20 -7.22 -10.59 -15.43
CA THR A 20 -5.91 -11.28 -15.35
C THR A 20 -5.21 -11.21 -13.99
N GLY A 21 -5.87 -10.67 -12.96
CA GLY A 21 -5.30 -10.43 -11.63
C GLY A 21 -5.83 -11.31 -10.50
N THR A 22 -6.65 -12.34 -10.78
CA THR A 22 -7.46 -13.05 -9.78
C THR A 22 -6.68 -13.47 -8.52
N GLY A 23 -5.58 -14.21 -8.69
CA GLY A 23 -4.76 -14.68 -7.56
C GLY A 23 -4.08 -13.53 -6.81
N TYR A 24 -3.56 -12.55 -7.54
CA TYR A 24 -2.90 -11.38 -6.94
C TYR A 24 -3.89 -10.53 -6.15
N ALA A 25 -5.05 -10.20 -6.72
CA ALA A 25 -6.11 -9.46 -6.04
C ALA A 25 -6.58 -10.20 -4.80
N ALA A 26 -6.84 -11.51 -4.88
CA ALA A 26 -7.22 -12.33 -3.73
C ALA A 26 -6.21 -12.21 -2.56
N THR A 27 -4.90 -12.32 -2.85
CA THR A 27 -3.87 -12.18 -1.81
C THR A 27 -3.84 -10.79 -1.17
N LYS A 28 -4.09 -9.74 -1.96
CA LYS A 28 -4.06 -8.35 -1.47
C LYS A 28 -5.34 -7.98 -0.70
N PHE A 29 -6.48 -8.57 -1.04
CA PHE A 29 -7.70 -8.51 -0.22
C PHE A 29 -7.51 -9.25 1.12
N ALA A 30 -6.91 -10.44 1.09
CA ALA A 30 -6.59 -11.19 2.30
C ALA A 30 -5.64 -10.41 3.23
N LEU A 31 -4.59 -9.78 2.68
CA LEU A 31 -3.68 -8.92 3.44
C LEU A 31 -4.41 -7.73 4.06
N ARG A 32 -5.36 -7.11 3.34
CA ARG A 32 -6.17 -6.01 3.89
C ARG A 32 -7.01 -6.47 5.07
N GLY A 33 -7.73 -7.59 4.94
CA GLY A 33 -8.52 -8.16 6.03
C GLY A 33 -7.67 -8.50 7.25
N PHE A 34 -6.53 -9.17 7.03
CA PHE A 34 -5.55 -9.45 8.07
C PHE A 34 -5.07 -8.18 8.80
N ALA A 35 -4.68 -7.15 8.05
CA ALA A 35 -4.18 -5.91 8.63
C ALA A 35 -5.26 -5.16 9.44
N GLN A 36 -6.52 -5.20 8.98
CA GLN A 36 -7.64 -4.61 9.71
C GLN A 36 -7.90 -5.30 11.05
N SER A 37 -7.91 -6.63 11.08
CA SER A 37 -8.03 -7.38 12.34
C SER A 37 -6.85 -7.11 13.27
N LEU A 38 -5.62 -7.20 12.76
CA LEU A 38 -4.41 -6.98 13.54
C LEU A 38 -4.33 -5.55 14.12
N MET A 39 -4.82 -4.56 13.38
CA MET A 39 -4.92 -3.18 13.86
C MET A 39 -5.82 -3.08 15.09
N LEU A 40 -6.97 -3.76 15.08
CA LEU A 40 -7.91 -3.74 16.21
C LEU A 40 -7.34 -4.46 17.43
N GLU A 41 -6.66 -5.58 17.22
CA GLU A 41 -6.00 -6.36 18.27
C GLU A 41 -4.84 -5.60 18.93
N LEU A 42 -4.09 -4.80 18.17
CA LEU A 42 -2.84 -4.20 18.66
C LEU A 42 -2.95 -2.73 19.07
N ARG A 43 -4.06 -2.04 18.75
CA ARG A 43 -4.20 -0.61 19.03
C ARG A 43 -4.15 -0.28 20.52
N GLU A 44 -4.69 -1.14 21.38
CA GLU A 44 -4.64 -0.98 22.85
C GLU A 44 -3.22 -1.16 23.43
N HIS A 45 -2.27 -1.61 22.61
CA HIS A 45 -0.87 -1.80 22.97
C HIS A 45 0.06 -0.73 22.38
N ASP A 46 -0.47 0.43 21.98
CA ASP A 46 0.29 1.52 21.32
C ASP A 46 1.05 1.08 20.07
N ILE A 47 0.54 0.06 19.36
CA ILE A 47 1.08 -0.42 18.09
C ILE A 47 0.13 0.00 16.97
N ARG A 48 0.64 0.82 16.05
CA ARG A 48 -0.11 1.24 14.85
C ARG A 48 0.07 0.20 13.75
N VAL A 49 -1.02 -0.21 13.10
CA VAL A 49 -0.96 -1.03 11.90
C VAL A 49 -1.41 -0.17 10.72
N ILE A 50 -0.49 0.07 9.79
CA ILE A 50 -0.65 0.96 8.65
C ILE A 50 -0.58 0.11 7.38
N THR A 51 -1.54 0.28 6.49
CA THR A 51 -1.54 -0.41 5.18
C THR A 51 -1.49 0.60 4.06
N VAL A 52 -0.43 0.52 3.24
CA VAL A 52 -0.27 1.35 2.05
C VAL A 52 -0.75 0.57 0.82
N PHE A 53 -1.56 1.20 -0.02
CA PHE A 53 -2.16 0.65 -1.23
C PHE A 53 -1.64 1.41 -2.46
N PRO A 54 -0.43 1.10 -2.96
CA PRO A 54 0.06 1.71 -4.19
C PRO A 54 -0.75 1.26 -5.42
N GLY A 55 -0.89 2.20 -6.35
CA GLY A 55 -1.20 1.92 -7.75
C GLY A 55 0.01 1.33 -8.49
N SER A 56 0.10 1.56 -9.79
CA SER A 56 1.22 1.08 -10.61
C SER A 56 2.53 1.78 -10.21
N VAL A 57 3.53 1.01 -9.77
CA VAL A 57 4.85 1.50 -9.34
C VAL A 57 5.95 0.94 -10.23
N HIS A 58 6.80 1.80 -10.78
CA HIS A 58 7.91 1.46 -11.66
C HIS A 58 9.02 0.74 -10.89
N THR A 59 8.90 -0.59 -10.81
CA THR A 59 9.84 -1.47 -10.10
C THR A 59 10.11 -2.75 -10.91
N ARG A 60 11.09 -3.55 -10.50
CA ARG A 60 11.38 -4.85 -11.14
C ARG A 60 10.19 -5.83 -11.13
N MET A 61 9.24 -5.67 -10.20
CA MET A 61 8.00 -6.48 -10.15
C MET A 61 7.20 -6.39 -11.45
N ILE A 62 7.24 -5.23 -12.10
CA ILE A 62 6.54 -4.99 -13.37
C ILE A 62 7.25 -5.64 -14.56
N GLY A 63 8.57 -5.85 -14.47
CA GLY A 63 9.34 -6.55 -15.50
C GLY A 63 8.92 -8.01 -15.72
N ARG A 64 8.09 -8.59 -14.84
CA ARG A 64 7.52 -9.93 -14.99
C ARG A 64 6.11 -9.95 -15.61
N ASN A 65 5.50 -8.78 -15.84
CA ASN A 65 4.20 -8.67 -16.50
C ASN A 65 4.36 -8.04 -17.88
N PRO A 66 4.29 -8.83 -18.98
CA PRO A 66 4.47 -8.33 -20.35
C PRO A 66 3.39 -7.34 -20.81
N HIS A 67 2.29 -7.19 -20.06
CA HIS A 67 1.21 -6.25 -20.36
C HIS A 67 1.21 -4.99 -19.49
N ALA A 68 2.19 -4.83 -18.61
CA ALA A 68 2.21 -3.66 -17.75
C ALA A 68 2.62 -2.42 -18.58
N PRO A 69 1.79 -1.36 -18.58
CA PRO A 69 2.14 -0.13 -19.27
C PRO A 69 3.38 0.46 -18.59
N ARG A 70 4.52 0.42 -19.28
CA ARG A 70 5.71 1.19 -18.92
C ARG A 70 5.40 2.64 -19.28
N SER A 71 4.89 3.39 -18.31
CA SER A 71 4.53 4.78 -18.47
C SER A 71 5.40 5.65 -17.59
N GLU A 72 5.87 6.77 -18.10
CA GLU A 72 6.51 7.83 -17.29
C GLU A 72 5.58 8.36 -16.20
N THR A 73 4.26 8.13 -16.33
CA THR A 73 3.26 8.52 -15.33
C THR A 73 3.21 7.61 -14.12
N MET A 74 3.93 6.49 -14.11
CA MET A 74 3.90 5.57 -12.97
C MET A 74 4.54 6.17 -11.73
N LEU A 75 4.09 5.71 -10.56
CA LEU A 75 4.78 6.02 -9.31
C LEU A 75 6.20 5.45 -9.35
N GLN A 76 7.15 6.16 -8.75
CA GLN A 76 8.46 5.62 -8.44
C GLN A 76 8.46 4.99 -7.04
N ALA A 77 9.50 4.22 -6.70
CA ALA A 77 9.61 3.59 -5.39
C ALA A 77 9.68 4.63 -4.26
N GLU A 78 10.33 5.76 -4.57
CA GLU A 78 10.51 6.92 -3.70
C GLU A 78 9.16 7.55 -3.32
N ASP A 79 8.17 7.56 -4.22
CA ASP A 79 6.84 8.07 -3.92
C ASP A 79 6.14 7.24 -2.84
N VAL A 80 6.27 5.90 -2.91
CA VAL A 80 5.74 4.99 -1.90
C VAL A 80 6.53 5.15 -0.59
N ALA A 81 7.85 5.32 -0.66
CA ALA A 81 8.69 5.55 0.51
C ALA A 81 8.31 6.84 1.24
N HIS A 82 8.03 7.94 0.51
CA HIS A 82 7.54 9.18 1.09
C HIS A 82 6.20 9.01 1.78
N ALA A 83 5.26 8.25 1.20
CA ALA A 83 3.99 7.95 1.84
C ALA A 83 4.16 7.15 3.14
N VAL A 84 5.04 6.14 3.13
CA VAL A 84 5.37 5.36 4.34
C VAL A 84 6.00 6.25 5.40
N PHE A 85 6.98 7.08 5.02
CA PHE A 85 7.65 8.00 5.94
C PHE A 85 6.66 8.97 6.58
N ALA A 86 5.84 9.64 5.78
CA ALA A 86 4.80 10.53 6.29
C ALA A 86 3.85 9.81 7.27
N ALA A 87 3.44 8.58 6.96
CA ALA A 87 2.55 7.79 7.80
C ALA A 87 3.13 7.44 9.17
N VAL A 88 4.44 7.14 9.23
CA VAL A 88 5.09 6.78 10.49
C VAL A 88 5.54 8.01 11.28
N SER A 89 5.77 9.14 10.62
CA SER A 89 6.26 10.39 11.22
C SER A 89 5.20 11.22 11.93
N VAL A 90 3.90 10.93 11.77
CA VAL A 90 2.86 11.60 12.57
C VAL A 90 2.99 11.25 14.05
N ASP A 91 2.55 12.18 14.92
CA ASP A 91 2.46 11.99 16.36
C ASP A 91 1.81 10.64 16.72
N SER A 92 2.26 10.00 17.81
CA SER A 92 1.79 8.67 18.20
C SER A 92 0.29 8.58 18.48
N ARG A 93 -0.38 9.72 18.73
CA ARG A 93 -1.85 9.81 18.87
C ARG A 93 -2.59 9.62 17.55
N ALA A 94 -1.92 9.84 16.42
CA ALA A 94 -2.49 9.74 15.08
C ALA A 94 -2.05 8.44 14.39
N MET A 95 -2.96 7.87 13.61
CA MET A 95 -2.71 6.70 12.78
C MET A 95 -3.38 6.87 11.42
N MET A 96 -2.57 6.85 10.37
CA MET A 96 -3.03 6.76 8.99
C MET A 96 -3.23 5.29 8.63
N SER A 97 -4.36 4.70 9.03
CA SER A 97 -4.59 3.24 8.98
C SER A 97 -4.55 2.63 7.57
N GLU A 98 -5.15 3.31 6.59
CA GLU A 98 -5.09 2.95 5.17
C GLU A 98 -4.69 4.15 4.33
N ILE A 99 -3.70 3.99 3.44
CA ILE A 99 -3.21 5.04 2.56
C ILE A 99 -3.26 4.56 1.11
N ASP A 100 -4.05 5.22 0.28
CA ASP A 100 -4.00 4.99 -1.17
C ASP A 100 -3.06 5.99 -1.83
N ILE A 101 -2.11 5.51 -2.63
CA ILE A 101 -1.24 6.36 -3.46
C ILE A 101 -1.38 5.96 -4.93
N ARG A 102 -1.61 6.96 -5.78
CA ARG A 102 -1.88 6.79 -7.22
C ARG A 102 -1.01 7.76 -8.03
N PRO A 103 -0.64 7.41 -9.27
CA PRO A 103 -0.28 8.41 -10.27
C PRO A 103 -1.26 9.57 -10.28
N SER A 104 -0.77 10.81 -10.26
CA SER A 104 -1.62 12.00 -10.25
C SER A 104 -2.34 12.21 -11.59
N ASN A 105 -1.70 11.85 -12.72
CA ASN A 105 -2.32 11.86 -14.03
C ASN A 105 -1.87 10.64 -14.87
N PRO A 106 -2.72 9.62 -15.06
CA PRO A 106 -2.37 8.41 -15.80
C PRO A 106 -2.34 8.59 -17.32
N LYS A 107 -2.72 9.77 -17.83
CA LYS A 107 -2.76 10.11 -19.26
C LYS A 107 -1.66 11.10 -19.68
N ARG A 108 -0.81 11.54 -18.76
CA ARG A 108 0.22 12.55 -19.04
C ARG A 108 1.41 11.91 -19.77
N GLY A 109 1.36 11.88 -21.09
CA GLY A 109 2.49 11.62 -21.98
C GLY A 109 2.76 12.86 -22.82
#